data_AF-A0A381WXT4-F1
#
_entry.id   AF-A0A381WXT4-F1
#
_cell.length_a   1.000
_cell.length_b   1.000
_cell.length_c   1.000
_cell.angle_alpha   90.00
_cell.angle_beta   90.00
_cell.angle_gamma   90.00
#
_symmetry.space_group_name_H-M   'P 1'
#
loop_
_entity.id
_entity.type
_entity.pdbx_description
1 polymer ?
#
loop_
_entity_poly.entity_id
_entity_poly.type
_entity_poly.pdbx_seq_one_letter_code
_entity_poly.pdbx_strand_id
1 'polypeptide(L)'
;MYFFSKKINLILTVIFIISFVTAGNLTGTVSYSGKPPKKKSLKMDADPVCSSAHRDKVYAESFIMNDDGQLANVLVCLKDVSYDGGTPKESAVIDQKGCVYSPHVFGIMKDQELIIKNS
;
A
#
# COMPACT_ATOMS: atom_id res chain seq x y z
N MET A 1 -10.07 53.08 8.53
CA MET A 1 -8.91 52.16 8.61
C MET A 1 -9.27 50.76 9.12
N TYR A 2 -10.20 50.61 10.08
CA TYR A 2 -10.59 49.30 10.66
C TYR A 2 -11.25 48.31 9.67
N PHE A 3 -12.05 48.82 8.74
CA PHE A 3 -12.80 48.01 7.76
C PHE A 3 -11.90 47.34 6.69
N PHE A 4 -10.77 47.98 6.37
CA PHE A 4 -9.82 47.50 5.36
C PHE A 4 -8.95 46.36 5.91
N SER A 5 -8.53 46.46 7.18
CA SER A 5 -7.79 45.43 7.90
C SER A 5 -8.60 44.15 8.13
N LYS A 6 -9.92 44.26 8.36
CA LYS A 6 -10.82 43.10 8.53
C LYS A 6 -10.99 42.29 7.23
N LYS A 7 -11.02 42.96 6.06
CA LYS A 7 -11.05 42.30 4.74
C LYS A 7 -9.72 41.61 4.42
N ILE A 8 -8.59 42.22 4.78
CA ILE A 8 -7.25 41.62 4.60
C ILE A 8 -7.09 40.36 5.47
N ASN A 9 -7.49 40.40 6.74
CA ASN A 9 -7.46 39.23 7.62
C ASN A 9 -8.39 38.11 7.12
N LEU A 10 -9.57 38.45 6.60
CA LEU A 10 -10.49 37.47 6.00
C LEU A 10 -9.90 36.82 4.74
N ILE A 11 -9.25 37.59 3.86
CA ILE A 11 -8.59 37.08 2.66
C ILE A 11 -7.41 36.16 3.01
N LEU A 12 -6.56 36.56 3.98
CA LEU A 12 -5.44 35.73 4.46
C LEU A 12 -5.91 34.40 5.05
N THR A 13 -7.01 34.41 5.81
CA THR A 13 -7.59 33.19 6.40
C THR A 13 -8.16 32.27 5.32
N VAL A 14 -8.80 32.83 4.29
CA VAL A 14 -9.32 32.06 3.15
C VAL A 14 -8.20 31.44 2.33
N ILE A 15 -7.10 32.16 2.08
CA ILE A 15 -5.93 31.63 1.36
C ILE A 15 -5.28 30.47 2.15
N PHE A 16 -5.15 30.60 3.46
CA PHE A 16 -4.61 29.54 4.32
C PHE A 16 -5.47 28.27 4.31
N ILE A 17 -6.81 28.41 4.31
CA ILE A 17 -7.73 27.26 4.18
C ILE A 17 -7.62 26.61 2.80
N ILE A 18 -7.47 27.39 1.73
CA ILE A 18 -7.31 26.87 0.37
C ILE A 18 -6.01 26.07 0.23
N SER A 19 -4.91 26.47 0.88
CA SER A 19 -3.65 25.74 0.88
C SER A 19 -3.73 24.34 1.52
N PHE A 20 -4.63 24.12 2.47
CA PHE A 20 -4.89 22.78 3.04
C PHE A 20 -5.72 21.89 2.11
N VAL A 21 -6.45 22.46 1.16
CA VAL A 21 -7.33 21.73 0.22
C VAL A 21 -6.56 21.23 -1.01
N THR A 22 -5.32 21.69 -1.24
CA THR A 22 -4.51 21.27 -2.40
C THR A 22 -3.66 20.02 -2.17
N ALA A 23 -4.02 19.15 -1.22
CA ALA A 23 -3.48 17.80 -1.19
C ALA A 23 -4.21 16.95 -2.24
N GLY A 24 -3.54 16.67 -3.37
CA GLY A 24 -4.09 15.82 -4.42
C GLY A 24 -4.23 14.38 -3.95
N ASN A 25 -5.45 13.87 -3.88
CA ASN A 25 -5.70 12.46 -3.62
C ASN A 25 -5.65 11.67 -4.93
N LEU A 26 -4.82 10.63 -4.99
CA LEU A 26 -4.84 9.66 -6.09
C LEU A 26 -5.72 8.48 -5.70
N THR A 27 -6.85 8.33 -6.37
CA THR A 27 -7.77 7.19 -6.20
C THR A 27 -7.97 6.50 -7.53
N GLY A 28 -7.99 5.17 -7.54
CA GLY A 28 -8.26 4.41 -8.75
C GLY A 28 -8.28 2.91 -8.50
N THR A 29 -8.67 2.18 -9.54
CA THR A 29 -8.74 0.72 -9.55
C THR A 29 -7.82 0.19 -10.65
N VAL A 30 -7.04 -0.84 -10.33
CA VAL A 30 -6.21 -1.53 -11.31
C VAL A 30 -6.89 -2.82 -11.73
N SER A 31 -7.32 -2.89 -12.99
CA SER A 31 -8.01 -4.05 -13.55
C SER A 31 -7.16 -4.76 -14.60
N TYR A 32 -7.35 -6.07 -14.72
CA TYR A 32 -6.71 -6.90 -15.74
C TYR A 32 -7.71 -7.26 -16.85
N SER A 33 -7.37 -6.95 -18.10
CA SER A 33 -8.26 -7.16 -19.25
C SER A 33 -8.13 -8.53 -19.93
N GLY A 34 -7.32 -9.45 -19.37
CA GLY A 34 -7.05 -10.76 -19.95
C GLY A 34 -7.67 -11.91 -19.16
N LYS A 35 -7.50 -13.13 -19.69
CA LYS A 35 -7.85 -14.34 -18.94
C LYS A 35 -6.84 -14.56 -17.80
N PRO A 36 -7.26 -14.57 -16.53
CA PRO A 36 -6.33 -14.75 -15.42
C PRO A 36 -5.70 -16.15 -15.46
N PRO A 37 -4.43 -16.29 -15.03
CA PRO A 37 -3.82 -17.60 -14.86
C PRO A 37 -4.59 -18.42 -13.82
N LYS A 38 -4.55 -19.75 -13.96
CA LYS A 38 -5.16 -20.63 -12.94
C LYS A 38 -4.42 -20.48 -11.61
N LYS A 39 -5.17 -20.35 -10.52
CA LYS A 39 -4.63 -20.38 -9.15
C LYS A 39 -3.85 -21.68 -8.93
N LYS A 40 -2.59 -21.57 -8.54
CA LYS A 40 -1.74 -22.72 -8.20
C LYS A 40 -1.75 -22.89 -6.68
N SER A 41 -2.00 -24.10 -6.20
CA SER A 41 -1.85 -24.41 -4.78
C SER A 41 -0.37 -24.49 -4.41
N LEU A 42 -0.01 -23.98 -3.24
CA LEU A 42 1.30 -24.19 -2.65
C LEU A 42 1.33 -25.56 -1.94
N LYS A 43 2.46 -26.26 -2.08
CA LYS A 43 2.71 -27.49 -1.33
C LYS A 43 3.34 -27.11 0.00
N MET A 44 2.60 -27.29 1.08
CA MET A 44 3.02 -26.97 2.45
C MET A 44 3.40 -28.21 3.27
N ASP A 45 3.38 -29.39 2.64
CA ASP A 45 3.62 -30.70 3.26
C ASP A 45 5.11 -31.01 3.48
N ALA A 46 6.01 -30.18 2.96
CA ALA A 46 7.45 -30.30 3.18
C ALA A 46 7.86 -30.00 4.63
N ASP A 47 7.08 -29.19 5.36
CA ASP A 47 7.29 -28.84 6.76
C ASP A 47 5.98 -29.02 7.55
N PRO A 48 5.95 -29.91 8.56
CA PRO A 48 4.76 -30.13 9.40
C PRO A 48 4.21 -28.87 10.07
N VAL A 49 5.06 -27.88 10.41
CA VAL A 49 4.64 -26.61 11.00
C VAL A 49 3.84 -25.80 9.98
N CYS A 50 4.33 -25.71 8.74
CA CYS A 50 3.59 -25.06 7.65
C CYS A 50 2.26 -25.77 7.39
N SER A 51 2.25 -27.10 7.29
CA SER A 51 1.04 -27.85 7.00
C SER A 51 -0.01 -27.76 8.13
N SER A 52 0.41 -27.72 9.39
CA SER A 52 -0.50 -27.66 10.54
C SER A 52 -1.06 -26.26 10.80
N ALA A 53 -0.38 -25.22 10.33
CA ALA A 53 -0.82 -23.83 10.45
C ALA A 53 -2.04 -23.49 9.56
N HIS A 54 -2.37 -24.32 8.57
CA HIS A 54 -3.46 -24.08 7.61
C HIS A 54 -4.50 -25.20 7.63
N ARG A 55 -5.78 -24.82 7.68
CA ARG A 55 -6.90 -25.79 7.53
C ARG A 55 -7.24 -26.04 6.07
N ASP A 56 -7.13 -25.01 5.25
CA ASP A 56 -7.47 -25.02 3.83
C ASP A 56 -6.22 -24.98 2.96
N LYS A 57 -6.40 -25.26 1.66
CA LYS A 57 -5.30 -25.14 0.70
C LYS A 57 -4.84 -23.69 0.61
N VAL A 58 -3.55 -23.49 0.79
CA VAL A 58 -2.88 -22.22 0.51
C VAL A 58 -2.61 -22.11 -0.99
N TYR A 59 -2.89 -20.95 -1.57
CA TYR A 59 -2.65 -20.67 -2.99
C TYR A 59 -1.50 -19.68 -3.16
N ALA A 60 -0.78 -19.81 -4.27
CA ALA A 60 0.24 -18.86 -4.65
C ALA A 60 -0.40 -17.49 -4.90
N GLU A 61 0.15 -16.46 -4.27
CA GLU A 61 -0.32 -15.07 -4.36
C GLU A 61 0.24 -14.31 -5.57
N SER A 62 0.83 -15.04 -6.53
CA SER A 62 1.45 -14.47 -7.73
C SER A 62 0.48 -13.73 -8.66
N PHE A 63 -0.83 -13.99 -8.53
CA PHE A 63 -1.87 -13.33 -9.30
C PHE A 63 -3.19 -13.37 -8.54
N ILE A 64 -3.45 -12.36 -7.71
CA ILE A 64 -4.69 -12.23 -6.93
C ILE A 64 -5.59 -11.21 -7.60
N MET A 65 -6.83 -11.63 -7.85
CA MET A 65 -7.85 -10.83 -8.48
C MET A 65 -9.19 -11.10 -7.79
N ASN A 66 -10.03 -10.07 -7.64
CA ASN A 66 -11.42 -10.25 -7.23
C ASN A 66 -12.31 -10.68 -8.41
N ASP A 67 -13.58 -10.92 -8.14
CA ASP A 67 -14.55 -11.38 -9.15
C ASP A 67 -14.82 -10.32 -10.24
N ASP A 68 -14.56 -9.04 -9.93
CA ASP A 68 -14.69 -7.90 -10.86
C ASP A 68 -13.46 -7.68 -11.75
N GLY A 69 -12.44 -8.56 -11.65
CA GLY A 69 -11.24 -8.46 -12.49
C GLY A 69 -10.19 -7.46 -11.99
N GLN A 70 -10.27 -7.03 -10.73
CA GLN A 70 -9.39 -6.05 -10.12
C GLN A 70 -8.26 -6.73 -9.35
N LEU A 71 -7.03 -6.24 -9.52
CA LEU A 71 -5.84 -6.81 -8.92
C LEU A 71 -5.65 -6.35 -7.46
N ALA A 72 -5.28 -7.29 -6.59
CA ALA A 72 -4.74 -6.99 -5.27
C ALA A 72 -3.21 -6.85 -5.32
N ASN A 73 -2.61 -6.32 -4.25
CA ASN A 73 -1.15 -6.24 -4.08
C ASN A 73 -0.42 -5.48 -5.20
N VAL A 74 -1.02 -4.39 -5.69
CA VAL A 74 -0.45 -3.56 -6.75
C VAL A 74 0.39 -2.42 -6.18
N LEU A 75 1.62 -2.26 -6.69
CA LEU A 75 2.46 -1.09 -6.43
C LEU A 75 2.32 -0.09 -7.58
N VAL A 76 1.90 1.13 -7.27
CA VAL A 76 1.79 2.23 -8.24
C VAL A 76 3.01 3.12 -8.11
N CYS A 77 3.76 3.28 -9.21
CA CYS A 77 4.91 4.18 -9.26
C CYS A 77 4.57 5.41 -10.08
N LEU A 78 4.69 6.59 -9.47
CA LEU A 78 4.54 7.87 -10.15
C LEU A 78 5.90 8.26 -10.76
N LYS A 79 5.87 8.64 -12.04
CA LYS A 79 7.05 9.12 -12.76
C LYS A 79 7.04 10.64 -12.81
N ASP A 80 8.22 11.23 -12.91
CA ASP A 80 8.42 12.67 -13.09
C ASP A 80 7.80 13.53 -11.97
N VAL A 81 7.75 12.97 -10.76
CA VAL A 81 7.31 13.65 -9.55
C VAL A 81 8.51 13.96 -8.65
N SER A 82 8.56 15.17 -8.12
CA SER A 82 9.51 15.53 -7.07
C SER A 82 8.99 15.02 -5.72
N TYR A 83 9.86 14.35 -4.97
CA TYR A 83 9.59 13.94 -3.59
C TYR A 83 10.69 14.53 -2.70
N ASP A 84 10.31 15.44 -1.81
CA ASP A 84 11.17 16.08 -0.82
C ASP A 84 10.96 15.55 0.60
N GLY A 85 10.08 14.55 0.75
CA GLY A 85 9.90 13.83 2.00
C GLY A 85 11.15 13.03 2.37
N GLY A 86 11.45 12.97 3.67
CA GLY A 86 12.52 12.12 4.17
C GLY A 86 12.12 10.65 4.22
N THR A 87 13.09 9.78 4.47
CA THR A 87 12.84 8.36 4.76
C THR A 87 11.85 8.22 5.93
N PRO A 88 10.80 7.37 5.81
CA PRO A 88 9.88 7.10 6.90
C PRO A 88 10.63 6.62 8.15
N LYS A 89 10.28 7.16 9.31
CA LYS A 89 10.85 6.76 10.60
C LYS A 89 10.27 5.44 11.12
N GLU A 90 9.07 5.10 10.67
CA GLU A 90 8.42 3.84 11.01
C GLU A 90 9.05 2.70 10.20
N SER A 91 9.43 1.64 10.89
CA SER A 91 10.01 0.46 10.28
C SER A 91 8.97 -0.23 9.37
N ALA A 92 9.39 -0.62 8.18
CA ALA A 92 8.60 -1.52 7.36
C ALA A 92 8.59 -2.91 8.04
N VAL A 93 7.44 -3.57 8.07
CA VAL A 93 7.30 -4.87 8.72
C VAL A 93 6.79 -5.89 7.72
N ILE A 94 7.48 -7.02 7.62
CA ILE A 94 6.99 -8.22 6.95
C ILE A 94 6.97 -9.36 7.98
N ASP A 95 5.89 -10.11 8.02
CA ASP A 95 5.68 -11.17 9.00
C ASP A 95 5.37 -12.49 8.29
N GLN A 96 6.13 -13.53 8.62
CA GLN A 96 5.87 -14.89 8.17
C GLN A 96 4.96 -15.58 9.19
N LYS A 97 3.74 -15.93 8.78
CA LYS A 97 2.82 -16.75 9.59
C LYS A 97 2.40 -17.97 8.81
N GLY A 98 2.58 -19.15 9.40
CA GLY A 98 2.29 -20.41 8.70
C GLY A 98 3.00 -20.50 7.35
N CYS A 99 4.23 -20.00 7.24
CA CYS A 99 5.03 -20.04 6.02
C CYS A 99 4.47 -19.19 4.85
N VAL A 100 3.60 -18.22 5.16
CA VAL A 100 3.14 -17.18 4.23
C VAL A 100 3.58 -15.81 4.76
N TYR A 101 4.18 -14.99 3.89
CA TYR A 101 4.61 -13.64 4.25
C TYR A 101 3.50 -12.63 4.01
N SER A 102 3.29 -11.73 4.96
CA SER A 102 2.38 -10.58 4.83
C SER A 102 3.05 -9.28 5.28
N PRO A 103 2.87 -8.17 4.53
CA PRO A 103 2.19 -8.09 3.24
C PRO A 103 2.98 -8.81 2.12
N HIS A 104 2.28 -9.33 1.11
CA HIS A 104 2.91 -10.01 -0.04
C HIS A 104 3.70 -9.05 -0.92
N VAL A 105 3.20 -7.83 -1.09
CA VAL A 105 3.83 -6.73 -1.83
C VAL A 105 3.78 -5.49 -0.96
N PHE A 106 4.91 -4.81 -0.82
CA PHE A 106 5.01 -3.53 -0.14
C PHE A 106 6.14 -2.69 -0.74
N GLY A 107 6.08 -1.38 -0.53
CA GLY A 107 7.17 -0.45 -0.85
C GLY A 107 7.99 -0.15 0.40
N ILE A 108 9.30 0.04 0.22
CA ILE A 108 10.23 0.48 1.25
C ILE A 108 11.18 1.52 0.65
N MET A 109 11.57 2.52 1.44
CA MET A 109 12.55 3.51 1.01
C MET A 109 13.98 3.08 1.36
N LYS A 110 14.95 3.64 0.61
CA LYS A 110 16.36 3.51 0.97
C LYS A 110 16.57 4.01 2.41
N ASP A 111 17.37 3.26 3.17
CA ASP A 111 17.72 3.55 4.57
C ASP A 111 16.54 3.46 5.56
N GLN A 112 15.35 3.00 5.14
CA GLN A 112 14.26 2.66 6.06
C GLN A 112 14.53 1.31 6.72
N GLU A 113 14.30 1.20 8.03
CA GLU A 113 14.44 -0.06 8.75
C GLU A 113 13.41 -1.09 8.27
N LEU A 114 13.85 -2.32 8.02
CA LEU A 114 13.00 -3.47 7.70
C LEU A 114 13.05 -4.48 8.85
N ILE A 115 11.89 -4.77 9.43
CA ILE A 115 11.72 -5.82 10.42
C ILE A 115 11.09 -7.04 9.75
N ILE A 116 11.81 -8.17 9.80
CA ILE A 116 11.32 -9.46 9.32
C ILE A 116 10.96 -10.32 10.53
N LYS A 117 9.69 -10.70 10.63
CA LYS A 117 9.15 -11.52 11.72
C LYS A 117 8.83 -12.93 11.24
N ASN A 118 8.83 -13.85 12.19
CA ASN A 118 8.36 -15.22 12.02
C ASN A 118 7.52 -15.55 13.27
N SER A 119 6.20 -15.60 13.09
CA SER A 119 5.22 -15.60 14.18
C SER A 119 4.16 -16.69 14.04
#